data_AF-A0A534LBV4-F1
#
_entry.id   AF-A0A534LBV4-F1
#
_cell.length_a   1.000
_cell.length_b   1.000
_cell.length_c   1.000
_cell.angle_alpha   90.00
_cell.angle_beta   90.00
_cell.angle_gamma   90.00
#
_symmetry.space_group_name_H-M   'P 1'
#
loop_
_entity.id
_entity.type
_entity.pdbx_description
1 polymer ?
#
loop_
_entity_poly.entity_id
_entity_poly.type
_entity_poly.pdbx_seq_one_letter_code
_entity_poly.pdbx_strand_id
1 'polypeptide(L)'
;RAIGTLDEWFVAENAKLGESFIMRGTAWRFVEFKEDHILVEPVREIGDVPSWVGEDIPVPFAVAQEVGRLRRERDLAAYPVNGRGAAKFLEYLASVGDAPLGTDERITIETARDVIIVNACLGSKVNETLAQLISSLVSARFGQSVGLQTDPYRIVLEVPRSVNPQQIVEILRPEDPDALEPLLRVILKNSAFLRWAFVYVAKKFGALRRDVDWESVSIPRLLKTFENTPLFEEVLDKVFWERMDIPRTVDVLRKIRAGEIEVVVTRMTPVGRAGLEGGRLLVTPSKADHATLMAVKARLEKETATFLCLNCKMSWRDTVRDLPAKIRCPRCEALMVAVIAPYEKDKVAKLDFGGTDKESRSKAKRLFTNASLVMAHGKKAVVALMARGVGEDTAARILRGYHETEEDFLRDLLAAEVTYARTKRFWD
;
A
#
# COMPACT_ATOMS: atom_id res chain seq x y z
N ARG A 1 5.60 31.80 -0.17
CA ARG A 1 4.44 32.31 0.61
C ARG A 1 3.93 31.15 1.46
N ALA A 2 3.70 31.32 2.76
CA ALA A 2 3.17 30.25 3.61
C ALA A 2 1.74 29.89 3.17
N ILE A 3 1.50 28.61 2.87
CA ILE A 3 0.22 28.12 2.35
C ILE A 3 -0.65 27.61 3.51
N GLY A 4 -0.04 26.90 4.47
CA GLY A 4 -0.66 26.34 5.67
C GLY A 4 0.37 25.54 6.48
N THR A 5 -0.04 25.05 7.64
CA THR A 5 0.66 23.99 8.39
C THR A 5 0.17 22.63 7.91
N LEU A 6 0.94 21.58 8.15
CA LEU A 6 0.51 20.19 7.94
C LEU A 6 0.76 19.44 9.24
N ASP A 7 -0.05 18.43 9.51
CA ASP A 7 0.17 17.54 10.64
C ASP A 7 1.44 16.71 10.42
N GLU A 8 2.25 16.55 11.47
CA GLU A 8 3.51 15.78 11.40
C GLU A 8 3.25 14.33 10.99
N TRP A 9 2.09 13.76 11.37
CA TRP A 9 1.63 12.45 10.96
C TRP A 9 1.42 12.36 9.45
N PHE A 10 0.69 13.32 8.90
CA PHE A 10 0.39 13.37 7.47
C PHE A 10 1.66 13.52 6.65
N VAL A 11 2.58 14.37 7.12
CA VAL A 11 3.88 14.58 6.48
C VAL A 11 4.72 13.30 6.53
N ALA A 12 4.84 12.64 7.68
CA ALA A 12 5.64 11.43 7.78
C ALA A 12 5.11 10.25 6.93
N GLU A 13 3.79 10.18 6.72
CA GLU A 13 3.16 9.10 5.95
C GLU A 13 3.18 9.33 4.43
N ASN A 14 2.90 10.57 4.00
CA ASN A 14 2.62 10.89 2.60
C ASN A 14 3.65 11.83 1.96
N ALA A 15 4.57 12.39 2.75
CA ALA A 15 5.51 13.36 2.23
C ALA A 15 6.77 12.66 1.70
N LYS A 16 6.62 12.11 0.49
CA LYS A 16 7.75 11.76 -0.36
C LYS A 16 7.91 12.81 -1.44
N LEU A 17 9.15 13.11 -1.80
CA LEU A 17 9.46 13.99 -2.94
C LEU A 17 8.73 13.50 -4.19
N GLY A 18 7.91 14.37 -4.78
CA GLY A 18 7.10 14.08 -5.96
C GLY A 18 5.67 13.57 -5.70
N GLU A 19 5.32 13.20 -4.46
CA GLU A 19 3.94 12.84 -4.09
C GLU A 19 3.09 14.11 -3.90
N SER A 20 1.79 14.00 -4.12
CA SER A 20 0.85 15.13 -4.10
C SER A 20 -0.21 15.01 -3.02
N PHE A 21 -0.59 16.13 -2.42
CA PHE A 21 -1.63 16.26 -1.39
C PHE A 21 -2.56 17.45 -1.67
N ILE A 22 -3.74 17.47 -1.07
CA ILE A 22 -4.71 18.56 -1.26
C ILE A 22 -4.72 19.50 -0.05
N MET A 23 -4.50 20.80 -0.25
CA MET A 23 -4.64 21.79 0.82
C MET A 23 -5.34 23.03 0.31
N ARG A 24 -6.35 23.51 1.06
CA ARG A 24 -7.24 24.62 0.66
C ARG A 24 -7.89 24.39 -0.72
N GLY A 25 -8.29 23.15 -1.02
CA GLY A 25 -8.95 22.80 -2.28
C GLY A 25 -8.05 22.82 -3.52
N THR A 26 -6.73 22.96 -3.35
CA THR A 26 -5.74 22.89 -4.44
C THR A 26 -4.80 21.73 -4.17
N ALA A 27 -4.40 20.98 -5.21
CA ALA A 27 -3.40 19.94 -5.08
C ALA A 27 -1.98 20.54 -5.15
N TRP A 28 -1.12 20.05 -4.27
CA TRP A 28 0.25 20.48 -4.06
C TRP A 28 1.16 19.26 -4.11
N ARG A 29 2.33 19.37 -4.73
CA ARG A 29 3.34 18.33 -4.77
C ARG A 29 4.50 18.69 -3.87
N PHE A 30 5.00 17.73 -3.11
CA PHE A 30 6.20 17.89 -2.29
C PHE A 30 7.45 18.05 -3.18
N VAL A 31 8.10 19.21 -3.10
CA VAL A 31 9.27 19.56 -3.93
C VAL A 31 10.56 19.45 -3.15
N GLU A 32 10.55 19.93 -1.91
CA GLU A 32 11.72 19.96 -1.05
C GLU A 32 11.24 20.11 0.40
N PHE A 33 11.99 19.56 1.33
CA PHE A 33 11.71 19.64 2.74
C PHE A 33 12.87 20.34 3.43
N LYS A 34 12.54 21.24 4.35
CA LYS A 34 13.52 21.97 5.16
C LYS A 34 13.19 21.75 6.63
N GLU A 35 14.16 22.01 7.51
CA GLU A 35 14.02 21.78 8.96
C GLU A 35 12.79 22.46 9.56
N ASP A 36 12.38 23.62 9.03
CA ASP A 36 11.30 24.44 9.56
C ASP A 36 10.05 24.50 8.67
N HIS A 37 10.15 24.15 7.38
CA HIS A 37 9.03 24.22 6.45
C HIS A 37 9.19 23.31 5.23
N ILE A 38 8.08 23.00 4.58
CA ILE A 38 8.04 22.16 3.38
C ILE A 38 7.76 23.05 2.17
N LEU A 39 8.57 22.90 1.12
CA LEU A 39 8.37 23.55 -0.17
C LEU A 39 7.54 22.67 -1.09
N VAL A 40 6.52 23.28 -1.68
CA VAL A 40 5.54 22.58 -2.50
C VAL A 40 5.24 23.38 -3.77
N GLU A 41 4.91 22.67 -4.84
CA GLU A 41 4.45 23.27 -6.11
C GLU A 41 2.98 22.91 -6.38
N PRO A 42 2.18 23.81 -6.97
CA PRO A 42 0.81 23.49 -7.33
C PRO A 42 0.77 22.52 -8.51
N VAL A 43 -0.09 21.50 -8.44
CA VAL A 43 -0.26 20.50 -9.48
C VAL A 43 -1.74 20.28 -9.82
N ARG A 44 -2.01 19.75 -11.01
CA ARG A 44 -3.38 19.41 -11.47
C ARG A 44 -3.79 17.96 -11.16
N GLU A 45 -2.88 17.17 -10.62
CA GLU A 45 -3.12 15.78 -10.24
C GLU A 45 -3.93 15.69 -8.93
N ILE A 46 -4.72 14.63 -8.78
CA ILE A 46 -5.46 14.36 -7.54
C ILE A 46 -4.44 13.94 -6.49
N GLY A 47 -4.32 14.71 -5.41
CA GLY A 47 -3.46 14.39 -4.27
C GLY A 47 -4.24 13.79 -3.11
N ASP A 48 -3.53 13.19 -2.15
CA ASP A 48 -4.13 12.69 -0.92
C ASP A 48 -4.67 13.82 -0.06
N VAL A 49 -5.87 13.66 0.49
CA VAL A 49 -6.46 14.66 1.37
C VAL A 49 -5.80 14.51 2.75
N PRO A 50 -5.17 15.57 3.29
CA PRO A 50 -4.59 15.54 4.62
C PRO A 50 -5.68 15.28 5.65
N SER A 51 -5.54 14.16 6.36
CA SER A 51 -6.26 13.92 7.58
C SER A 51 -5.61 14.79 8.66
N TRP A 52 -6.32 15.84 9.06
CA TRP A 52 -5.97 16.61 10.25
C TRP A 52 -6.38 15.78 11.46
N VAL A 53 -5.55 14.79 11.80
CA VAL A 53 -5.75 13.96 12.98
C VAL A 53 -5.18 14.74 14.17
N GLY A 54 -5.94 15.72 14.67
CA GLY A 54 -5.89 15.91 16.11
C GLY A 54 -6.25 14.55 16.70
N GLU A 55 -5.38 13.95 17.51
CA GLU A 55 -5.71 12.70 18.19
C GLU A 55 -6.93 12.97 19.09
N ASP A 56 -8.13 12.66 18.58
CA ASP A 56 -9.32 12.65 19.40
C ASP A 56 -9.11 11.64 20.53
N ILE A 57 -9.45 12.04 21.76
CA ILE A 57 -9.35 11.17 22.92
C ILE A 57 -10.14 9.88 22.60
N PRO A 58 -9.49 8.70 22.64
CA PRO A 58 -10.12 7.46 22.19
C PRO A 58 -11.35 7.17 23.04
N VAL A 59 -12.47 6.90 22.37
CA VAL A 59 -13.72 6.55 23.06
C VAL A 59 -13.53 5.19 23.73
N PRO A 60 -13.71 5.08 25.06
CA PRO A 60 -13.52 3.84 25.79
C PRO A 60 -14.53 2.75 25.39
N PHE A 61 -14.12 1.49 25.53
CA PHE A 61 -14.96 0.32 25.28
C PHE A 61 -16.32 0.40 26.00
N ALA A 62 -16.32 0.76 27.29
CA ALA A 62 -17.55 0.84 28.08
C ALA A 62 -18.55 1.88 27.55
N VAL A 63 -18.05 3.03 27.07
CA VAL A 63 -18.88 4.09 26.48
C VAL A 63 -19.47 3.62 25.15
N ALA A 64 -18.67 2.94 24.32
CA ALA A 64 -19.17 2.40 23.07
C ALA A 64 -20.23 1.31 23.28
N GLN A 65 -20.02 0.43 24.26
CA GLN A 65 -21.00 -0.60 24.66
C GLN A 65 -22.29 0.02 25.18
N GLU A 66 -22.22 1.10 25.96
CA GLU A 66 -23.40 1.84 26.39
C GLU A 66 -24.22 2.38 25.21
N VAL A 67 -23.56 2.90 24.17
CA VAL A 67 -24.22 3.28 22.90
C VAL A 67 -24.82 2.06 22.19
N GLY A 68 -24.13 0.92 22.21
CA GLY A 68 -24.64 -0.36 21.69
C GLY A 68 -25.94 -0.78 22.40
N ARG A 69 -25.96 -0.67 23.73
CA ARG A 69 -27.14 -0.95 24.56
C ARG A 69 -28.29 -0.01 24.25
N LEU A 70 -28.01 1.29 24.11
CA LEU A 70 -29.00 2.29 23.70
C LEU A 70 -29.65 1.96 22.36
N ARG A 71 -28.88 1.44 21.39
CA ARG A 71 -29.40 0.98 20.10
C ARG A 71 -30.33 -0.23 20.25
N ARG A 72 -30.01 -1.16 21.17
CA ARG A 72 -30.82 -2.37 21.45
C ARG A 72 -32.11 -2.02 22.18
N GLU A 73 -31.98 -1.36 23.33
CA GLU A 73 -33.08 -1.13 24.28
C GLU A 73 -33.96 0.04 23.86
N ARG A 74 -33.39 1.01 23.11
CA ARG A 74 -34.07 2.25 22.70
C ARG A 74 -34.60 3.08 23.88
N ASP A 75 -34.09 2.81 25.08
CA ASP A 75 -34.42 3.53 26.30
C ASP A 75 -33.45 4.68 26.52
N LEU A 76 -33.98 5.90 26.55
CA LEU A 76 -33.22 7.13 26.77
C LEU A 76 -33.53 7.77 28.13
N ALA A 77 -34.29 7.12 29.01
CA ALA A 77 -34.77 7.70 30.26
C ALA A 77 -33.65 8.17 31.19
N ALA A 78 -32.49 7.49 31.15
CA ALA A 78 -31.32 7.85 31.95
C ALA A 78 -30.56 9.09 31.44
N TYR A 79 -30.91 9.62 30.26
CA TYR A 79 -30.17 10.71 29.61
C TYR A 79 -30.99 12.00 29.59
N PRO A 80 -30.35 13.18 29.76
CA PRO A 80 -31.01 14.47 29.72
C PRO A 80 -31.35 14.90 28.28
N VAL A 81 -32.08 14.08 27.55
CA VAL A 81 -32.49 14.33 26.15
C VAL A 81 -33.87 14.98 26.10
N ASN A 82 -34.05 15.97 25.23
CA ASN A 82 -35.38 16.56 24.99
C ASN A 82 -36.21 15.68 24.03
N GLY A 83 -37.53 15.87 24.02
CA GLY A 83 -38.44 15.05 23.19
C GLY A 83 -38.09 15.06 21.69
N ARG A 84 -37.58 16.19 21.17
CA ARG A 84 -37.14 16.30 19.77
C ARG A 84 -35.91 15.44 19.47
N GLY A 85 -34.91 15.45 20.35
CA GLY A 85 -33.69 14.67 20.21
C GLY A 85 -33.98 13.17 20.31
N ALA A 86 -34.81 12.78 21.28
CA ALA A 86 -35.26 11.40 21.42
C ALA A 86 -35.99 10.90 20.18
N ALA A 87 -36.95 11.70 19.66
CA ALA A 87 -37.67 11.37 18.43
C ALA A 87 -36.71 11.21 17.24
N LYS A 88 -35.75 12.13 17.06
CA LYS A 88 -34.76 12.05 15.97
C LYS A 88 -33.87 10.82 16.06
N PHE A 89 -33.44 10.44 17.26
CA PHE A 89 -32.66 9.22 17.47
C PHE A 89 -33.48 7.97 17.11
N LEU A 90 -34.72 7.88 17.60
CA LEU A 90 -35.61 6.75 17.32
C LEU A 90 -35.99 6.68 15.83
N GLU A 91 -36.24 7.81 15.17
CA GLU A 91 -36.44 7.89 13.71
C GLU A 91 -35.21 7.36 12.97
N TYR A 92 -34.01 7.75 13.39
CA TYR A 92 -32.77 7.27 12.79
C TYR A 92 -32.60 5.75 12.95
N LEU A 93 -32.86 5.20 14.15
CA LEU A 93 -32.83 3.75 14.35
C LEU A 93 -33.92 3.02 13.53
N ALA A 94 -35.12 3.61 13.42
CA ALA A 94 -36.19 3.07 12.61
C ALA A 94 -35.87 3.08 11.11
N SER A 95 -35.04 4.01 10.64
CA SER A 95 -34.61 4.10 9.23
C SER A 95 -33.81 2.87 8.74
N VAL A 96 -33.29 2.06 9.66
CA VAL A 96 -32.61 0.78 9.37
C VAL A 96 -33.59 -0.27 8.81
N GLY A 97 -34.88 -0.14 9.12
CA GLY A 97 -35.92 -1.05 8.68
C GLY A 97 -35.83 -2.42 9.36
N ASP A 98 -35.94 -3.48 8.56
CA ASP A 98 -35.89 -4.89 8.97
C ASP A 98 -34.46 -5.45 9.09
N ALA A 99 -33.44 -4.68 8.70
CA ALA A 99 -32.06 -5.12 8.80
C ALA A 99 -31.59 -5.23 10.27
N PRO A 100 -30.76 -6.23 10.61
CA PRO A 100 -30.16 -6.30 11.93
C PRO A 100 -29.31 -5.07 12.21
N LEU A 101 -29.42 -4.55 13.43
CA LEU A 101 -28.67 -3.38 13.91
C LEU A 101 -27.47 -3.82 14.74
N GLY A 102 -26.31 -3.19 14.54
CA GLY A 102 -25.15 -3.36 15.41
C GLY A 102 -25.38 -2.75 16.80
N THR A 103 -25.23 -3.58 17.84
CA THR A 103 -25.46 -3.27 19.26
C THR A 103 -24.24 -3.67 20.11
N ASP A 104 -24.40 -3.73 21.43
CA ASP A 104 -23.41 -4.27 22.37
C ASP A 104 -23.26 -5.79 22.29
N GLU A 105 -24.31 -6.51 21.90
CA GLU A 105 -24.35 -7.98 21.75
C GLU A 105 -24.36 -8.46 20.29
N ARG A 106 -24.34 -7.54 19.32
CA ARG A 106 -24.36 -7.88 17.90
C ARG A 106 -23.42 -7.01 17.08
N ILE A 107 -22.54 -7.65 16.34
CA ILE A 107 -21.74 -7.05 15.27
C ILE A 107 -22.44 -7.31 13.94
N THR A 108 -22.56 -6.27 13.11
CA THR A 108 -23.11 -6.40 11.75
C THR A 108 -22.05 -6.10 10.71
N ILE A 109 -22.00 -6.93 9.67
CA ILE A 109 -21.10 -6.77 8.54
C ILE A 109 -21.95 -6.35 7.34
N GLU A 110 -21.92 -5.06 7.05
CA GLU A 110 -22.65 -4.43 5.96
C GLU A 110 -21.81 -4.35 4.69
N THR A 111 -22.45 -4.56 3.55
CA THR A 111 -21.72 -4.73 2.28
C THR A 111 -22.29 -3.83 1.20
N ALA A 112 -21.40 -3.16 0.45
CA ALA A 112 -21.75 -2.36 -0.72
C ALA A 112 -20.59 -2.34 -1.72
N ARG A 113 -20.75 -3.03 -2.86
CA ARG A 113 -19.77 -3.10 -3.98
C ARG A 113 -18.33 -3.44 -3.52
N ASP A 114 -17.52 -2.43 -3.28
CA ASP A 114 -16.10 -2.42 -2.92
C ASP A 114 -15.86 -1.98 -1.47
N VAL A 115 -16.91 -1.88 -0.66
CA VAL A 115 -16.85 -1.47 0.74
C VAL A 115 -17.52 -2.52 1.62
N ILE A 116 -16.82 -2.88 2.70
CA ILE A 116 -17.37 -3.66 3.81
C ILE A 116 -17.29 -2.83 5.09
N ILE A 117 -18.40 -2.73 5.81
CA ILE A 117 -18.50 -1.97 7.06
C ILE A 117 -18.85 -2.93 8.18
N VAL A 118 -17.96 -3.04 9.17
CA VAL A 118 -18.20 -3.80 10.39
C VAL A 118 -18.70 -2.81 11.44
N ASN A 119 -20.01 -2.79 11.70
CA ASN A 119 -20.53 -2.01 12.83
C ASN A 119 -20.31 -2.81 14.12
N ALA A 120 -19.41 -2.31 14.96
CA ALA A 120 -19.01 -2.91 16.21
C ALA A 120 -18.85 -1.80 17.28
N CYS A 121 -19.75 -1.81 18.26
CA CYS A 121 -19.75 -0.84 19.36
C CYS A 121 -18.70 -1.18 20.43
N LEU A 122 -17.41 -1.23 20.04
CA LEU A 122 -16.31 -1.70 20.89
C LEU A 122 -15.31 -0.60 21.28
N GLY A 123 -15.53 0.63 20.82
CA GLY A 123 -14.67 1.77 21.14
C GLY A 123 -13.44 1.84 20.23
N SER A 124 -12.72 2.96 20.32
CA SER A 124 -11.70 3.32 19.32
C SER A 124 -10.57 2.29 19.25
N LYS A 125 -10.01 1.88 20.40
CA LYS A 125 -8.82 1.02 20.43
C LYS A 125 -9.11 -0.43 20.06
N VAL A 126 -10.25 -0.98 20.47
CA VAL A 126 -10.64 -2.36 20.08
C VAL A 126 -10.97 -2.39 18.59
N ASN A 127 -11.70 -1.40 18.08
CA ASN A 127 -11.97 -1.30 16.64
C ASN A 127 -10.69 -1.10 15.83
N GLU A 128 -9.74 -0.27 16.30
CA GLU A 128 -8.43 -0.14 15.67
C GLU A 128 -7.66 -1.47 15.64
N THR A 129 -7.69 -2.23 16.74
CA THR A 129 -7.02 -3.53 16.84
C THR A 129 -7.60 -4.54 15.84
N LEU A 130 -8.94 -4.67 15.81
CA LEU A 130 -9.64 -5.53 14.87
C LEU A 130 -9.46 -5.07 13.42
N ALA A 131 -9.44 -3.76 13.19
CA ALA A 131 -9.25 -3.17 11.88
C ALA A 131 -7.88 -3.52 11.30
N GLN A 132 -6.81 -3.39 12.08
CA GLN A 132 -5.46 -3.77 11.66
C GLN A 132 -5.36 -5.29 11.40
N LEU A 133 -5.99 -6.11 12.24
CA LEU A 133 -6.06 -7.55 12.03
C LEU A 133 -6.76 -7.90 10.71
N ILE A 134 -7.98 -7.39 10.51
CA ILE A 134 -8.80 -7.70 9.33
C ILE A 134 -8.12 -7.20 8.05
N SER A 135 -7.70 -5.93 8.02
CA SER A 135 -7.10 -5.33 6.84
C SER A 135 -5.81 -6.04 6.43
N SER A 136 -4.99 -6.44 7.40
CA SER A 136 -3.72 -7.12 7.14
C SER A 136 -3.91 -8.54 6.66
N LEU A 137 -4.84 -9.30 7.24
CA LEU A 137 -5.14 -10.65 6.79
C LEU A 137 -5.78 -10.66 5.40
N VAL A 138 -6.68 -9.71 5.12
CA VAL A 138 -7.25 -9.53 3.78
C VAL A 138 -6.17 -9.14 2.77
N SER A 139 -5.33 -8.15 3.10
CA SER A 139 -4.24 -7.70 2.21
C SER A 139 -3.23 -8.81 1.94
N ALA A 140 -2.84 -9.58 2.96
CA ALA A 140 -1.92 -10.71 2.81
C ALA A 140 -2.50 -11.83 1.94
N ARG A 141 -3.81 -12.11 2.05
CA ARG A 141 -4.48 -13.16 1.28
C ARG A 141 -4.65 -12.80 -0.19
N PHE A 142 -4.94 -11.53 -0.50
CA PHE A 142 -5.29 -11.09 -1.86
C PHE A 142 -4.16 -10.33 -2.57
N GLY A 143 -3.09 -9.94 -1.87
CA GLY A 143 -1.98 -9.18 -2.45
C GLY A 143 -2.37 -7.77 -2.91
N GLN A 144 -3.46 -7.22 -2.35
CA GLN A 144 -4.03 -5.94 -2.73
C GLN A 144 -4.12 -5.00 -1.52
N SER A 145 -4.03 -3.71 -1.78
CA SER A 145 -4.19 -2.65 -0.77
C SER A 145 -5.63 -2.62 -0.28
N VAL A 146 -5.79 -2.42 1.03
CA VAL A 146 -7.09 -2.30 1.69
C VAL A 146 -7.17 -0.89 2.28
N GLY A 147 -8.17 -0.11 1.85
CA GLY A 147 -8.48 1.16 2.50
C GLY A 147 -9.13 0.88 3.85
N LEU A 148 -8.74 1.61 4.87
CA LEU A 148 -9.17 1.42 6.24
C LEU A 148 -9.58 2.77 6.86
N GLN A 149 -10.72 2.78 7.53
CA GLN A 149 -11.13 3.87 8.39
C GLN A 149 -11.82 3.29 9.62
N THR A 150 -11.50 3.84 10.79
CA THR A 150 -12.04 3.37 12.06
C THR A 150 -12.72 4.51 12.80
N ASP A 151 -13.85 4.19 13.43
CA ASP A 151 -14.50 5.04 14.42
C ASP A 151 -14.86 4.17 15.65
N PRO A 152 -15.29 4.76 16.78
CA PRO A 152 -15.62 4.01 18.00
C PRO A 152 -16.69 2.92 17.84
N TYR A 153 -17.46 2.96 16.76
CA TYR A 153 -18.63 2.14 16.50
C TYR A 153 -18.53 1.35 15.20
N ARG A 154 -17.52 1.61 14.35
CA ARG A 154 -17.40 1.05 13.00
C ARG A 154 -15.96 0.85 12.55
N ILE A 155 -15.79 -0.15 11.70
CA ILE A 155 -14.60 -0.35 10.88
C ILE A 155 -15.06 -0.36 9.42
N VAL A 156 -14.56 0.56 8.62
CA VAL A 156 -14.83 0.68 7.19
C VAL A 156 -13.63 0.15 6.43
N LEU A 157 -13.87 -0.79 5.53
CA LEU A 157 -12.85 -1.45 4.71
C LEU A 157 -13.20 -1.26 3.24
N GLU A 158 -12.34 -0.56 2.50
CA GLU A 158 -12.36 -0.54 1.04
C GLU A 158 -11.55 -1.73 0.55
N VAL A 159 -12.24 -2.72 0.00
CA VAL A 159 -11.67 -4.02 -0.37
C VAL A 159 -11.88 -4.32 -1.85
N PRO A 160 -11.02 -5.15 -2.44
CA PRO A 160 -11.27 -5.69 -3.77
C PRO A 160 -12.63 -6.40 -3.85
N ARG A 161 -13.29 -6.32 -5.01
CA ARG A 161 -14.61 -6.95 -5.24
C ARG A 161 -14.63 -8.47 -5.06
N SER A 162 -13.47 -9.11 -5.05
CA SER A 162 -13.29 -10.54 -4.80
C SER A 162 -13.40 -10.91 -3.32
N VAL A 163 -13.33 -9.94 -2.40
CA VAL A 163 -13.40 -10.20 -0.95
C VAL A 163 -14.84 -10.51 -0.57
N ASN A 164 -15.00 -11.67 0.06
CA ASN A 164 -16.30 -12.16 0.50
C ASN A 164 -16.52 -11.77 1.99
N PRO A 165 -17.67 -11.19 2.37
CA PRO A 165 -18.00 -10.82 3.75
C PRO A 165 -17.85 -11.96 4.77
N GLN A 166 -18.10 -13.20 4.35
CA GLN A 166 -17.91 -14.39 5.16
C GLN A 166 -16.45 -14.56 5.62
N GLN A 167 -15.47 -14.06 4.86
CA GLN A 167 -14.07 -14.08 5.26
C GLN A 167 -13.80 -13.19 6.48
N ILE A 168 -14.54 -12.08 6.61
CA ILE A 168 -14.44 -11.24 7.81
C ILE A 168 -15.06 -11.96 9.01
N VAL A 169 -16.16 -12.69 8.81
CA VAL A 169 -16.74 -13.54 9.87
C VAL A 169 -15.73 -14.59 10.36
N GLU A 170 -15.01 -15.22 9.42
CA GLU A 170 -13.94 -16.18 9.74
C GLU A 170 -12.81 -15.53 10.56
N ILE A 171 -12.35 -14.33 10.14
CA ILE A 171 -11.30 -13.59 10.85
C ILE A 171 -11.74 -13.21 12.28
N LEU A 172 -13.01 -12.85 12.47
CA LEU A 172 -13.58 -12.52 13.78
C LEU A 172 -13.82 -13.76 14.67
N ARG A 173 -13.61 -14.97 14.15
CA ARG A 173 -13.75 -16.25 14.87
C ARG A 173 -12.45 -17.07 14.79
N PRO A 174 -11.32 -16.55 15.32
CA PRO A 174 -10.07 -17.29 15.30
C PRO A 174 -10.14 -18.56 16.17
N GLU A 175 -9.38 -19.57 15.79
CA GLU A 175 -9.22 -20.80 16.59
C GLU A 175 -8.65 -20.47 17.97
N ASP A 176 -7.58 -19.67 18.00
CA ASP A 176 -6.90 -19.21 19.21
C ASP A 176 -6.88 -17.67 19.31
N PRO A 177 -7.80 -17.06 20.08
CA PRO A 177 -7.81 -15.64 20.39
C PRO A 177 -6.55 -15.17 21.13
N ASP A 178 -5.88 -16.02 21.91
CA ASP A 178 -4.69 -15.64 22.69
C ASP A 178 -3.46 -15.44 21.78
N ALA A 179 -3.51 -15.98 20.56
CA ALA A 179 -2.50 -15.74 19.52
C ALA A 179 -2.58 -14.34 18.87
N LEU A 180 -3.51 -13.48 19.29
CA LEU A 180 -3.69 -12.14 18.72
C LEU A 180 -2.45 -11.26 18.85
N GLU A 181 -1.84 -11.17 20.03
CA GLU A 181 -0.65 -10.32 20.23
C GLU A 181 0.54 -10.78 19.37
N PRO A 182 0.95 -12.06 19.41
CA PRO A 182 2.02 -12.56 18.54
C PRO A 182 1.74 -12.28 17.05
N LEU A 183 0.49 -12.45 16.61
CA LEU A 183 0.10 -12.19 15.23
C LEU A 183 0.24 -10.71 14.87
N LEU A 184 -0.23 -9.80 15.73
CA LEU A 184 -0.10 -8.36 15.53
C LEU A 184 1.37 -7.91 15.54
N ARG A 185 2.23 -8.50 16.40
CA ARG A 185 3.69 -8.22 16.39
C ARG A 185 4.32 -8.55 15.05
N VAL A 186 3.84 -9.56 14.34
CA VAL A 186 4.32 -9.90 12.99
C VAL A 186 3.74 -8.98 11.93
N ILE A 187 2.44 -8.70 12.00
CA ILE A 187 1.71 -7.88 11.03
C ILE A 187 2.21 -6.44 11.02
N LEU A 188 2.40 -5.83 12.20
CA LEU A 188 2.68 -4.41 12.31
C LEU A 188 4.12 -4.01 11.97
N LYS A 189 5.04 -4.97 11.75
CA LYS A 189 6.45 -4.71 11.42
C LYS A 189 6.63 -3.75 10.24
N ASN A 190 5.70 -3.77 9.28
CA ASN A 190 5.74 -2.93 8.08
C ASN A 190 4.69 -1.80 8.09
N SER A 191 3.96 -1.64 9.20
CA SER A 191 2.90 -0.63 9.30
C SER A 191 3.46 0.80 9.30
N ALA A 192 2.68 1.74 8.79
CA ALA A 192 3.03 3.16 8.87
C ALA A 192 3.18 3.62 10.33
N PHE A 193 2.35 3.09 11.24
CA PHE A 193 2.39 3.44 12.66
C PHE A 193 3.72 3.14 13.33
N LEU A 194 4.31 2.01 12.98
CA LEU A 194 5.55 1.56 13.59
C LEU A 194 6.73 2.46 13.19
N ARG A 195 6.72 3.04 11.99
CA ARG A 195 7.76 3.98 11.52
C ARG A 195 7.84 5.24 12.39
N TRP A 196 6.70 5.84 12.71
CA TRP A 196 6.67 7.06 13.52
C TRP A 196 6.98 6.77 15.00
N ALA A 197 6.35 5.74 15.57
CA ALA A 197 6.62 5.33 16.94
C ALA A 197 8.11 5.01 17.13
N PHE A 198 8.75 4.41 16.12
CA PHE A 198 10.19 4.17 16.11
C PHE A 198 11.02 5.43 16.21
N VAL A 199 10.73 6.48 15.44
CA VAL A 199 11.51 7.73 15.51
C VAL A 199 11.46 8.33 16.93
N TYR A 200 10.26 8.36 17.52
CA TYR A 200 10.07 8.93 18.85
C TYR A 200 10.77 8.11 19.94
N VAL A 201 10.62 6.78 19.91
CA VAL A 201 11.28 5.86 20.86
C VAL A 201 12.80 5.87 20.67
N ALA A 202 13.29 5.85 19.43
CA ALA A 202 14.72 5.86 19.13
C ALA A 202 15.40 7.16 19.59
N LYS A 203 14.72 8.31 19.51
CA LYS A 203 15.20 9.58 20.10
C LYS A 203 15.29 9.49 21.62
N LYS A 204 14.31 8.85 22.29
CA LYS A 204 14.33 8.64 23.76
C LYS A 204 15.42 7.68 24.21
N PHE A 205 15.66 6.62 23.44
CA PHE A 205 16.72 5.65 23.68
C PHE A 205 18.13 6.18 23.35
N GLY A 206 18.24 7.38 22.76
CA GLY A 206 19.51 7.95 22.32
C GLY A 206 20.11 7.25 21.08
N ALA A 207 19.37 6.35 20.44
CA ALA A 207 19.76 5.70 19.19
C ALA A 207 19.72 6.68 18.01
N LEU A 208 18.89 7.73 18.10
CA LEU A 208 18.87 8.86 17.18
C LEU A 208 19.15 10.15 17.95
N ARG A 209 20.01 11.02 17.40
CA ARG A 209 20.21 12.36 17.95
C ARG A 209 18.95 13.19 17.72
N ARG A 210 18.72 14.19 18.56
CA ARG A 210 17.50 15.04 18.50
C ARG A 210 17.44 15.89 17.24
N ASP A 211 18.60 16.21 16.67
CA ASP A 211 18.87 17.00 15.46
C ASP A 211 19.06 16.15 14.20
N VAL A 212 18.71 14.85 14.22
CA VAL A 212 18.79 14.02 13.01
C VAL A 212 17.78 14.51 11.98
N ASP A 213 18.31 14.90 10.81
CA ASP A 213 17.55 15.06 9.57
C ASP A 213 17.02 13.67 9.13
N TRP A 214 15.71 13.50 9.29
CA TRP A 214 14.98 12.26 9.00
C TRP A 214 15.05 11.84 7.52
N GLU A 215 15.42 12.73 6.62
CA GLU A 215 15.48 12.47 5.17
C GLU A 215 16.75 11.76 4.76
N SER A 216 17.81 11.97 5.53
CA SER A 216 19.09 11.30 5.33
C SER A 216 19.04 9.82 5.74
N VAL A 217 18.00 9.41 6.48
CA VAL A 217 17.94 8.10 7.13
C VAL A 217 16.76 7.27 6.65
N SER A 218 17.08 6.11 6.07
CA SER A 218 16.07 5.13 5.67
C SER A 218 15.46 4.46 6.90
N ILE A 219 14.33 4.97 7.41
CA ILE A 219 13.56 4.37 8.53
C ILE A 219 13.32 2.86 8.35
N PRO A 220 12.94 2.34 7.16
CA PRO A 220 12.78 0.89 6.97
C PRO A 220 14.06 0.08 7.21
N ARG A 221 15.23 0.65 6.93
CA ARG A 221 16.52 -0.02 7.19
C ARG A 221 16.82 0.00 8.68
N LEU A 222 16.58 1.13 9.36
CA LEU A 222 16.76 1.21 10.81
C LEU A 222 15.85 0.22 11.54
N LEU A 223 14.56 0.17 11.18
CA LEU A 223 13.62 -0.80 11.74
C LEU A 223 14.14 -2.22 11.62
N LYS A 224 14.70 -2.58 10.47
CA LYS A 224 15.31 -3.89 10.25
C LYS A 224 16.59 -4.10 11.06
N THR A 225 17.43 -3.08 11.21
CA THR A 225 18.67 -3.15 12.01
C THR A 225 18.38 -3.34 13.49
N PHE A 226 17.36 -2.64 14.01
CA PHE A 226 16.94 -2.72 15.40
C PHE A 226 15.94 -3.84 15.65
N GLU A 227 15.61 -4.66 14.65
CA GLU A 227 14.72 -5.81 14.82
C GLU A 227 15.29 -6.75 15.89
N ASN A 228 14.44 -7.19 16.83
CA ASN A 228 14.83 -8.00 18.01
C ASN A 228 15.71 -7.26 19.04
N THR A 229 15.67 -5.93 19.08
CA THR A 229 16.29 -5.14 20.15
C THR A 229 15.22 -4.63 21.14
N PRO A 230 15.59 -4.33 22.40
CA PRO A 230 14.66 -3.72 23.36
C PRO A 230 14.02 -2.42 22.85
N LEU A 231 14.74 -1.67 22.01
CA LEU A 231 14.20 -0.49 21.36
C LEU A 231 13.01 -0.85 20.48
N PHE A 232 13.13 -1.89 19.65
CA PHE A 232 12.04 -2.30 18.76
C PHE A 232 10.86 -2.90 19.52
N GLU A 233 11.10 -3.65 20.60
CA GLU A 233 10.02 -4.11 21.49
C GLU A 233 9.27 -2.94 22.12
N GLU A 234 9.96 -1.91 22.61
CA GLU A 234 9.32 -0.69 23.13
C GLU A 234 8.49 0.04 22.06
N VAL A 235 8.93 0.02 20.79
CA VAL A 235 8.13 0.60 19.69
C VAL A 235 6.81 -0.14 19.53
N LEU A 236 6.85 -1.48 19.52
CA LEU A 236 5.64 -2.30 19.44
C LEU A 236 4.74 -2.05 20.67
N ASP A 237 5.32 -2.08 21.86
CA ASP A 237 4.58 -1.91 23.12
C ASP A 237 3.94 -0.52 23.20
N LYS A 238 4.63 0.53 22.75
CA LYS A 238 4.08 1.88 22.64
C LYS A 238 2.88 1.92 21.68
N VAL A 239 2.99 1.33 20.50
CA VAL A 239 1.88 1.27 19.53
C VAL A 239 0.69 0.50 20.13
N PHE A 240 0.96 -0.63 20.76
CA PHE A 240 -0.06 -1.43 21.42
C PHE A 240 -0.75 -0.66 22.55
N TRP A 241 0.01 0.06 23.36
CA TRP A 241 -0.52 0.84 24.46
C TRP A 241 -1.34 2.05 24.00
N GLU A 242 -0.84 2.81 23.03
CA GLU A 242 -1.44 4.09 22.63
C GLU A 242 -2.65 3.87 21.73
N ARG A 243 -2.58 2.93 20.79
CA ARG A 243 -3.60 2.77 19.75
C ARG A 243 -4.48 1.54 19.89
N MET A 244 -3.99 0.50 20.56
CA MET A 244 -4.65 -0.80 20.58
C MET A 244 -5.13 -1.20 21.96
N ASP A 245 -6.00 -2.20 22.00
CA ASP A 245 -6.53 -2.76 23.23
C ASP A 245 -6.63 -4.27 23.07
N ILE A 246 -5.46 -4.89 23.04
CA ILE A 246 -5.33 -6.32 22.77
C ILE A 246 -6.07 -7.15 23.83
N PRO A 247 -5.93 -6.91 25.15
CA PRO A 247 -6.63 -7.72 26.15
C PRO A 247 -8.15 -7.71 25.96
N ARG A 248 -8.77 -6.53 25.77
CA ARG A 248 -10.23 -6.48 25.51
C ARG A 248 -10.60 -7.06 24.15
N THR A 249 -9.73 -6.93 23.14
CA THR A 249 -9.98 -7.55 21.82
C THR A 249 -10.00 -9.08 21.92
N VAL A 250 -9.09 -9.69 22.68
CA VAL A 250 -9.10 -11.13 22.97
C VAL A 250 -10.40 -11.54 23.65
N ASP A 251 -10.85 -10.77 24.65
CA ASP A 251 -12.12 -11.03 25.34
C ASP A 251 -13.32 -10.94 24.38
N VAL A 252 -13.35 -9.95 23.49
CA VAL A 252 -14.39 -9.83 22.46
C VAL A 252 -14.38 -11.03 21.52
N LEU A 253 -13.22 -11.46 21.03
CA LEU A 253 -13.10 -12.63 20.14
C LEU A 253 -13.57 -13.91 20.84
N ARG A 254 -13.28 -14.06 22.15
CA ARG A 254 -13.81 -15.17 22.97
C ARG A 254 -15.34 -15.12 23.06
N LYS A 255 -15.93 -13.95 23.31
CA LYS A 255 -17.39 -13.76 23.37
C LYS A 255 -18.07 -14.05 22.04
N ILE A 256 -17.47 -13.65 20.92
CA ILE A 256 -17.96 -13.98 19.58
C ILE A 256 -17.98 -15.50 19.38
N ARG A 257 -16.91 -16.20 19.80
CA ARG A 257 -16.81 -17.67 19.70
C ARG A 257 -17.78 -18.39 20.62
N ALA A 258 -18.02 -17.86 21.82
CA ALA A 258 -19.01 -18.40 22.76
C ALA A 258 -20.46 -18.15 22.31
N GLY A 259 -20.68 -17.31 21.30
CA GLY A 259 -22.01 -16.92 20.83
C GLY A 259 -22.69 -15.84 21.67
N GLU A 260 -21.97 -15.22 22.61
CA GLU A 260 -22.45 -14.07 23.39
C GLU A 260 -22.54 -12.80 22.54
N ILE A 261 -21.66 -12.66 21.54
CA ILE A 261 -21.72 -11.60 20.54
C ILE A 261 -22.07 -12.23 19.18
N GLU A 262 -23.24 -11.91 18.67
CA GLU A 262 -23.71 -12.38 17.37
C GLU A 262 -22.98 -11.62 16.24
N VAL A 263 -22.58 -12.32 15.17
CA VAL A 263 -21.99 -11.70 13.98
C VAL A 263 -22.88 -12.01 12.78
N VAL A 264 -23.46 -10.97 12.17
CA VAL A 264 -24.45 -11.11 11.10
C VAL A 264 -24.04 -10.31 9.86
N VAL A 265 -24.05 -10.95 8.69
CA VAL A 265 -23.87 -10.27 7.40
C VAL A 265 -25.20 -9.70 6.93
N THR A 266 -25.23 -8.43 6.50
CA THR A 266 -26.44 -7.76 6.03
C THR A 266 -26.15 -6.78 4.89
N ARG A 267 -27.22 -6.20 4.33
CA ARG A 267 -27.15 -5.12 3.34
C ARG A 267 -26.74 -3.81 4.01
N MET A 268 -26.15 -2.90 3.23
CA MET A 268 -25.84 -1.54 3.68
C MET A 268 -27.07 -0.84 4.26
N THR A 269 -26.93 -0.31 5.48
CA THR A 269 -27.95 0.43 6.22
C THR A 269 -27.55 1.91 6.34
N PRO A 270 -28.46 2.81 6.75
CA PRO A 270 -28.11 4.19 7.08
C PRO A 270 -27.05 4.28 8.17
N VAL A 271 -27.01 3.31 9.09
CA VAL A 271 -26.00 3.24 10.14
C VAL A 271 -24.64 2.97 9.54
N GLY A 272 -24.43 1.96 8.70
CA GLY A 272 -23.11 1.78 8.07
C GLY A 272 -22.71 2.99 7.21
N ARG A 273 -23.65 3.53 6.43
CA ARG A 273 -23.39 4.67 5.52
C ARG A 273 -22.83 5.91 6.24
N ALA A 274 -23.29 6.19 7.46
CA ALA A 274 -22.81 7.33 8.23
C ALA A 274 -21.30 7.25 8.56
N GLY A 275 -20.65 6.09 8.43
CA GLY A 275 -19.21 5.95 8.59
C GLY A 275 -18.38 6.40 7.37
N LEU A 276 -18.99 6.60 6.21
CA LEU A 276 -18.27 6.88 4.95
C LEU A 276 -17.87 8.34 4.74
N GLU A 277 -18.23 9.24 5.66
CA GLU A 277 -17.99 10.69 5.54
C GLU A 277 -16.61 11.14 6.05
N GLY A 278 -15.72 10.22 6.47
CA GLY A 278 -14.41 10.51 7.07
C GLY A 278 -13.19 10.26 6.17
N GLY A 279 -12.02 10.75 6.63
CA GLY A 279 -10.71 10.56 5.98
C GLY A 279 -10.21 9.12 6.08
N ARG A 280 -9.30 8.70 5.19
CA ARG A 280 -8.97 7.30 4.91
C ARG A 280 -7.51 6.99 5.20
N LEU A 281 -7.23 5.83 5.78
CA LEU A 281 -5.91 5.24 5.91
C LEU A 281 -5.74 4.14 4.85
N LEU A 282 -4.60 4.07 4.16
CA LEU A 282 -4.35 3.03 3.16
C LEU A 282 -3.40 1.96 3.72
N VAL A 283 -3.90 0.74 3.87
CA VAL A 283 -3.07 -0.42 4.24
C VAL A 283 -2.51 -1.05 2.97
N THR A 284 -1.23 -0.81 2.73
CA THR A 284 -0.53 -1.27 1.52
C THR A 284 0.16 -2.61 1.80
N PRO A 285 0.09 -3.60 0.90
CA PRO A 285 0.82 -4.86 1.04
C PRO A 285 2.34 -4.64 1.07
N SER A 286 3.07 -5.59 1.65
CA SER A 286 4.55 -5.56 1.72
C SER A 286 5.25 -5.68 0.36
N LYS A 287 4.51 -6.12 -0.68
CA LYS A 287 4.93 -6.17 -2.08
C LYS A 287 4.10 -5.17 -2.88
N ALA A 288 4.63 -4.74 -4.03
CA ALA A 288 3.87 -3.89 -4.94
C ALA A 288 2.50 -4.52 -5.26
N ASP A 289 1.44 -3.73 -5.06
CA ASP A 289 0.07 -4.19 -5.26
C ASP A 289 -0.24 -4.42 -6.74
N HIS A 290 -1.31 -5.17 -6.99
CA HIS A 290 -1.74 -5.50 -8.36
C HIS A 290 -1.94 -4.24 -9.22
N ALA A 291 -2.51 -3.18 -8.66
CA ALA A 291 -2.75 -1.92 -9.38
C ALA A 291 -1.43 -1.28 -9.86
N THR A 292 -0.42 -1.25 -9.00
CA THR A 292 0.92 -0.77 -9.34
C THR A 292 1.55 -1.63 -10.43
N LEU A 293 1.45 -2.96 -10.34
CA LEU A 293 1.99 -3.86 -11.36
C LEU A 293 1.30 -3.69 -12.71
N MET A 294 -0.02 -3.52 -12.72
CA MET A 294 -0.76 -3.24 -13.94
C MET A 294 -0.41 -1.87 -14.53
N ALA A 295 -0.14 -0.86 -13.70
CA ALA A 295 0.36 0.44 -14.16
C ALA A 295 1.74 0.32 -14.81
N VAL A 296 2.66 -0.44 -14.22
CA VAL A 296 3.99 -0.74 -14.79
C VAL A 296 3.86 -1.46 -16.12
N LYS A 297 3.01 -2.49 -16.20
CA LYS A 297 2.72 -3.22 -17.43
C LYS A 297 2.19 -2.30 -18.53
N ALA A 298 1.14 -1.53 -18.22
CA ALA A 298 0.52 -0.62 -19.18
C ALA A 298 1.49 0.45 -19.70
N ARG A 299 2.46 0.87 -18.87
CA ARG A 299 3.54 1.77 -19.27
C ARG A 299 4.53 1.06 -20.20
N LEU A 300 5.06 -0.10 -19.82
CA LEU A 300 6.04 -0.85 -20.62
C LEU A 300 5.48 -1.25 -21.99
N GLU A 301 4.20 -1.60 -22.08
CA GLU A 301 3.54 -1.91 -23.34
C GLU A 301 3.42 -0.71 -24.30
N LYS A 302 3.34 0.51 -23.76
CA LYS A 302 3.26 1.75 -24.56
C LYS A 302 4.63 2.22 -25.06
N GLU A 303 5.72 1.69 -24.51
CA GLU A 303 7.07 2.05 -24.94
C GLU A 303 7.34 1.60 -26.39
N THR A 304 8.20 2.35 -27.07
CA THR A 304 8.64 2.02 -28.44
C THR A 304 10.07 1.50 -28.39
N ALA A 305 10.26 0.22 -28.67
CA ALA A 305 11.57 -0.41 -28.70
C ALA A 305 12.26 -0.12 -30.04
N THR A 306 13.56 0.21 -29.99
CA THR A 306 14.40 0.30 -31.19
C THR A 306 15.23 -0.97 -31.32
N PHE A 307 15.06 -1.66 -32.44
CA PHE A 307 15.72 -2.93 -32.73
C PHE A 307 16.89 -2.73 -33.68
N LEU A 308 17.91 -3.58 -33.53
CA LEU A 308 19.03 -3.69 -34.44
C LEU A 308 19.32 -5.17 -34.74
N CYS A 309 19.26 -5.54 -36.02
CA CYS A 309 19.70 -6.86 -36.45
C CYS A 309 21.24 -6.92 -36.49
N LEU A 310 21.83 -7.87 -35.77
CA LEU A 310 23.29 -8.05 -35.76
C LEU A 310 23.81 -8.72 -37.04
N ASN A 311 22.92 -9.32 -37.85
CA ASN A 311 23.29 -9.96 -39.12
C ASN A 311 23.33 -8.96 -40.28
N CYS A 312 22.24 -8.24 -40.55
CA CYS A 312 22.14 -7.33 -41.71
C CYS A 312 22.22 -5.83 -41.35
N LYS A 313 22.44 -5.51 -40.07
CA LYS A 313 22.51 -4.13 -39.53
C LYS A 313 21.27 -3.27 -39.76
N MET A 314 20.14 -3.87 -40.18
CA MET A 314 18.85 -3.20 -40.29
C MET A 314 18.37 -2.81 -38.89
N SER A 315 17.83 -1.60 -38.77
CA SER A 315 17.20 -1.10 -37.55
C SER A 315 15.80 -0.60 -37.83
N TRP A 316 14.88 -0.88 -36.90
CA TRP A 316 13.48 -0.50 -36.98
C TRP A 316 12.94 -0.22 -35.58
N ARG A 317 11.74 0.35 -35.52
CA ARG A 317 11.05 0.64 -34.26
C ARG A 317 9.71 -0.05 -34.27
N ASP A 318 9.30 -0.53 -33.11
CA ASP A 318 7.99 -1.15 -32.93
C ASP A 318 7.50 -0.94 -31.49
N THR A 319 6.19 -0.95 -31.30
CA THR A 319 5.56 -0.76 -30.00
C THR A 319 5.57 -2.07 -29.25
N VAL A 320 5.98 -2.06 -27.97
CA VAL A 320 6.15 -3.28 -27.17
C VAL A 320 4.86 -4.09 -27.08
N ARG A 321 3.70 -3.42 -26.99
CA ARG A 321 2.38 -4.07 -27.02
C ARG A 321 2.18 -5.00 -28.21
N ASP A 322 2.57 -4.57 -29.40
CA ASP A 322 2.23 -5.23 -30.66
C ASP A 322 3.28 -6.26 -31.10
N LEU A 323 4.35 -6.41 -30.31
CA LEU A 323 5.42 -7.35 -30.61
C LEU A 323 4.94 -8.81 -30.63
N PRO A 324 5.41 -9.60 -31.61
CA PRO A 324 5.18 -11.04 -31.64
C PRO A 324 5.96 -11.74 -30.52
N ALA A 325 5.57 -12.98 -30.20
CA ALA A 325 6.23 -13.78 -29.18
C ALA A 325 7.74 -13.98 -29.46
N LYS A 326 8.13 -14.13 -30.72
CA LYS A 326 9.53 -14.21 -31.18
C LYS A 326 9.84 -13.06 -32.13
N ILE A 327 10.97 -12.39 -31.91
CA ILE A 327 11.41 -11.26 -32.72
C ILE A 327 12.30 -11.75 -33.86
N ARG A 328 11.97 -11.35 -35.10
CA ARG A 328 12.75 -11.66 -36.31
C ARG A 328 13.06 -10.37 -37.05
N CYS A 329 14.21 -10.33 -37.71
CA CYS A 329 14.53 -9.22 -38.59
C CYS A 329 13.59 -9.22 -39.82
N PRO A 330 12.90 -8.11 -40.14
CA PRO A 330 12.01 -8.04 -41.30
C PRO A 330 12.76 -8.08 -42.65
N ARG A 331 14.08 -7.91 -42.64
CA ARG A 331 14.92 -7.89 -43.87
C ARG A 331 15.59 -9.23 -44.17
N CYS A 332 16.12 -9.91 -43.16
CA CYS A 332 16.91 -11.14 -43.35
C CYS A 332 16.47 -12.31 -42.46
N GLU A 333 15.35 -12.16 -41.74
CA GLU A 333 14.74 -13.17 -40.87
C GLU A 333 15.61 -13.71 -39.72
N ALA A 334 16.81 -13.17 -39.53
CA ALA A 334 17.70 -13.55 -38.45
C ALA A 334 17.09 -13.26 -37.07
N LEU A 335 17.37 -14.14 -36.10
CA LEU A 335 16.90 -14.05 -34.72
C LEU A 335 17.82 -13.23 -33.80
N MET A 336 19.05 -12.95 -34.23
CA MET A 336 20.00 -12.14 -33.49
C MET A 336 19.66 -10.66 -33.62
N VAL A 337 18.68 -10.22 -32.81
CA VAL A 337 18.14 -8.86 -32.79
C VAL A 337 18.35 -8.28 -31.40
N ALA A 338 19.11 -7.17 -31.31
CA ALA A 338 19.31 -6.44 -30.07
C ALA A 338 18.30 -5.30 -29.91
N VAL A 339 17.95 -4.97 -28.67
CA VAL A 339 17.21 -3.75 -28.29
C VAL A 339 18.24 -2.71 -27.87
N ILE A 340 18.19 -1.54 -28.51
CA ILE A 340 19.16 -0.45 -28.29
C ILE A 340 18.46 0.86 -27.97
N ALA A 341 19.18 1.79 -27.34
CA ALA A 341 18.67 3.14 -27.14
C ALA A 341 18.59 3.90 -28.48
N PRO A 342 17.55 4.73 -28.70
CA PRO A 342 17.36 5.42 -29.99
C PRO A 342 18.55 6.26 -30.45
N TYR A 343 19.26 6.91 -29.51
CA TYR A 343 20.42 7.75 -29.79
C TYR A 343 21.69 6.96 -30.14
N GLU A 344 21.72 5.65 -29.88
CA GLU A 344 22.87 4.79 -30.20
C GLU A 344 22.78 4.18 -31.59
N LYS A 345 21.63 4.29 -32.26
CA LYS A 345 21.34 3.68 -33.57
C LYS A 345 22.46 3.88 -34.59
N ASP A 346 22.87 5.13 -34.79
CA ASP A 346 23.85 5.47 -35.83
C ASP A 346 25.28 5.08 -35.46
N LYS A 347 25.60 5.07 -34.15
CA LYS A 347 26.91 4.65 -33.63
C LYS A 347 27.07 3.14 -33.73
N VAL A 348 26.02 2.39 -33.37
CA VAL A 348 26.06 0.93 -33.32
C VAL A 348 25.94 0.30 -34.71
N ALA A 349 25.19 0.91 -35.64
CA ALA A 349 25.16 0.44 -37.03
C ALA A 349 26.55 0.50 -37.70
N LYS A 350 27.34 1.52 -37.35
CA LYS A 350 28.71 1.72 -37.85
C LYS A 350 29.77 0.93 -37.08
N LEU A 351 29.40 0.25 -35.99
CA LEU A 351 30.35 -0.55 -35.21
C LEU A 351 30.89 -1.71 -36.07
N ASP A 352 32.21 -1.88 -36.04
CA ASP A 352 32.85 -3.06 -36.59
C ASP A 352 32.86 -4.16 -35.52
N PHE A 353 32.08 -5.22 -35.76
CA PHE A 353 32.00 -6.36 -34.84
C PHE A 353 33.29 -7.21 -34.84
N GLY A 354 34.19 -7.01 -35.81
CA GLY A 354 35.49 -7.67 -35.93
C GLY A 354 36.69 -6.82 -35.52
N GLY A 355 36.47 -5.56 -35.09
CA GLY A 355 37.55 -4.62 -34.75
C GLY A 355 38.40 -5.05 -33.55
N THR A 356 39.68 -4.68 -33.58
CA THR A 356 40.69 -5.01 -32.54
C THR A 356 40.70 -4.05 -31.34
N ASP A 357 39.95 -2.96 -31.41
CA ASP A 357 39.80 -1.98 -30.34
C ASP A 357 39.03 -2.55 -29.13
N LYS A 358 39.54 -2.27 -27.93
CA LYS A 358 39.02 -2.79 -26.65
C LYS A 358 37.61 -2.28 -26.36
N GLU A 359 37.27 -1.06 -26.77
CA GLU A 359 35.97 -0.45 -26.50
C GLU A 359 34.86 -1.04 -27.39
N SER A 360 35.13 -1.22 -28.67
CA SER A 360 34.25 -1.83 -29.67
C SER A 360 33.99 -3.30 -29.36
N ARG A 361 35.02 -4.04 -28.90
CA ARG A 361 34.85 -5.45 -28.48
C ARG A 361 33.94 -5.58 -27.27
N SER A 362 34.06 -4.67 -26.30
CA SER A 362 33.18 -4.63 -25.12
C SER A 362 31.73 -4.31 -25.49
N LYS A 363 31.52 -3.30 -26.34
CA LYS A 363 30.19 -2.92 -26.85
C LYS A 363 29.56 -4.03 -27.70
N ALA A 364 30.33 -4.65 -28.59
CA ALA A 364 29.87 -5.79 -29.39
C ALA A 364 29.42 -6.94 -28.48
N LYS A 365 30.21 -7.29 -27.45
CA LYS A 365 29.84 -8.34 -26.48
C LYS A 365 28.50 -8.03 -25.80
N ARG A 366 28.27 -6.79 -25.35
CA ARG A 366 26.98 -6.39 -24.75
C ARG A 366 25.82 -6.56 -25.71
N LEU A 367 25.98 -6.14 -26.96
CA LEU A 367 24.96 -6.29 -28.00
C LEU A 367 24.65 -7.76 -28.31
N PHE A 368 25.67 -8.62 -28.36
CA PHE A 368 25.48 -10.06 -28.52
C PHE A 368 24.75 -10.68 -27.32
N THR A 369 25.07 -10.27 -26.09
CA THR A 369 24.33 -10.70 -24.89
C THR A 369 22.87 -10.25 -24.95
N ASN A 370 22.64 -8.98 -25.27
CA ASN A 370 21.30 -8.40 -25.46
C ASN A 370 20.48 -9.19 -26.49
N ALA A 371 21.05 -9.40 -27.69
CA ALA A 371 20.39 -10.16 -28.75
C ALA A 371 20.14 -11.63 -28.37
N SER A 372 21.04 -12.25 -27.61
CA SER A 372 20.86 -13.62 -27.12
C SER A 372 19.68 -13.74 -26.15
N LEU A 373 19.48 -12.73 -25.29
CA LEU A 373 18.31 -12.67 -24.40
C LEU A 373 17.01 -12.55 -25.18
N VAL A 374 16.98 -11.67 -26.20
CA VAL A 374 15.83 -11.49 -27.09
C VAL A 374 15.54 -12.77 -27.88
N MET A 375 16.56 -13.47 -28.36
CA MET A 375 16.41 -14.75 -29.04
C MET A 375 15.81 -15.83 -28.13
N ALA A 376 16.28 -15.92 -26.88
CA ALA A 376 15.86 -16.95 -25.93
C ALA A 376 14.45 -16.70 -25.35
N HIS A 377 14.14 -15.45 -24.97
CA HIS A 377 12.92 -15.11 -24.23
C HIS A 377 11.94 -14.23 -25.01
N GLY A 378 12.28 -13.83 -26.24
CA GLY A 378 11.38 -13.13 -27.15
C GLY A 378 10.85 -11.80 -26.59
N LYS A 379 9.53 -11.59 -26.70
CA LYS A 379 8.84 -10.41 -26.18
C LYS A 379 9.15 -10.14 -24.70
N LYS A 380 9.26 -11.20 -23.88
CA LYS A 380 9.55 -11.07 -22.44
C LYS A 380 10.91 -10.41 -22.19
N ALA A 381 11.92 -10.72 -23.00
CA ALA A 381 13.22 -10.05 -22.92
C ALA A 381 13.16 -8.58 -23.35
N VAL A 382 12.37 -8.25 -24.38
CA VAL A 382 12.18 -6.85 -24.80
C VAL A 382 11.53 -6.04 -23.68
N VAL A 383 10.48 -6.57 -23.04
CA VAL A 383 9.85 -5.93 -21.87
C VAL A 383 10.86 -5.68 -20.76
N ALA A 384 11.74 -6.65 -20.48
CA ALA A 384 12.77 -6.49 -19.46
C ALA A 384 13.80 -5.40 -19.81
N LEU A 385 14.28 -5.37 -21.06
CA LEU A 385 15.28 -4.40 -21.53
C LEU A 385 14.72 -2.98 -21.69
N MET A 386 13.41 -2.82 -21.85
CA MET A 386 12.74 -1.52 -21.91
C MET A 386 12.46 -0.93 -20.52
N ALA A 387 12.64 -1.70 -19.44
CA ALA A 387 12.51 -1.18 -18.09
C ALA A 387 13.67 -0.25 -17.73
N ARG A 388 13.36 0.77 -16.91
CA ARG A 388 14.28 1.86 -16.59
C ARG A 388 15.48 1.35 -15.80
N GLY A 389 16.67 1.53 -16.36
CA GLY A 389 17.92 1.13 -15.71
C GLY A 389 18.19 -0.37 -15.70
N VAL A 390 17.43 -1.14 -16.48
CA VAL A 390 17.66 -2.58 -16.65
C VAL A 390 18.59 -2.79 -17.85
N GLY A 391 19.89 -2.95 -17.57
CA GLY A 391 20.88 -3.37 -18.56
C GLY A 391 20.85 -4.88 -18.83
N GLU A 392 21.74 -5.35 -19.71
CA GLU A 392 21.77 -6.75 -20.18
C GLU A 392 21.97 -7.75 -19.04
N ASP A 393 22.89 -7.45 -18.12
CA ASP A 393 23.21 -8.35 -17.00
C ASP A 393 22.04 -8.47 -16.00
N THR A 394 21.34 -7.35 -15.76
CA THR A 394 20.17 -7.30 -14.88
C THR A 394 18.98 -8.01 -15.54
N ALA A 395 18.73 -7.75 -16.83
CA ALA A 395 17.71 -8.44 -17.61
C ALA A 395 17.96 -9.94 -17.63
N ALA A 396 19.21 -10.38 -17.85
CA ALA A 396 19.57 -11.79 -17.83
C ALA A 396 19.30 -12.44 -16.46
N ARG A 397 19.54 -11.73 -15.36
CA ARG A 397 19.25 -12.22 -14.00
C ARG A 397 17.74 -12.38 -13.78
N ILE A 398 16.95 -11.37 -14.15
CA ILE A 398 15.49 -11.39 -14.01
C ILE A 398 14.91 -12.53 -14.85
N LEU A 399 15.30 -12.64 -16.14
CA LEU A 399 14.76 -13.65 -17.05
C LEU A 399 15.13 -15.10 -16.70
N ARG A 400 16.22 -15.32 -15.94
CA ARG A 400 16.58 -16.62 -15.37
C ARG A 400 15.78 -16.97 -14.11
N GLY A 401 15.16 -15.99 -13.46
CA GLY A 401 14.33 -16.20 -12.29
C GLY A 401 13.11 -17.08 -12.62
N TYR A 402 12.69 -17.88 -11.64
CA TYR A 402 11.45 -18.63 -11.76
C TYR A 402 10.26 -17.68 -11.59
N HIS A 403 9.40 -17.59 -12.60
CA HIS A 403 8.18 -16.79 -12.59
C HIS A 403 6.99 -17.71 -12.88
N GLU A 404 6.14 -17.94 -11.88
CA GLU A 404 4.94 -18.76 -12.02
C GLU A 404 3.83 -17.96 -12.74
N THR A 405 3.76 -16.66 -12.46
CA THR A 405 2.80 -15.73 -13.05
C THR A 405 3.49 -14.54 -13.75
N GLU A 406 2.76 -13.84 -14.61
CA GLU A 406 3.23 -12.59 -15.22
C GLU A 406 3.50 -11.50 -14.17
N GLU A 407 2.74 -11.50 -13.07
CA GLU A 407 2.95 -10.54 -11.97
C GLU A 407 4.27 -10.75 -11.24
N ASP A 408 4.74 -12.00 -11.08
CA ASP A 408 6.04 -12.28 -10.48
C ASP A 408 7.17 -11.64 -11.30
N PHE A 409 7.07 -11.74 -12.63
CA PHE A 409 8.00 -11.09 -13.54
C PHE A 409 7.94 -9.56 -13.45
N LEU A 410 6.74 -8.97 -13.39
CA LEU A 410 6.57 -7.52 -13.24
C LEU A 410 7.10 -7.01 -11.89
N ARG A 411 6.98 -7.80 -10.82
CA ARG A 411 7.54 -7.44 -9.50
C ARG A 411 9.06 -7.38 -9.52
N ASP A 412 9.73 -8.34 -10.14
CA ASP A 412 11.19 -8.33 -10.30
C ASP A 412 11.68 -7.14 -11.13
N LEU A 413 10.94 -6.81 -12.19
CA LEU A 413 11.19 -5.63 -13.02
C LEU A 413 11.08 -4.33 -12.22
N LEU A 414 9.97 -4.16 -11.48
CA LEU A 414 9.76 -2.99 -10.65
C LEU A 414 10.84 -2.85 -9.57
N ALA A 415 11.25 -3.96 -8.94
CA ALA A 415 12.34 -3.96 -7.96
C ALA A 415 13.67 -3.50 -8.56
N ALA A 416 13.96 -3.87 -9.81
CA ALA A 416 15.14 -3.41 -10.53
C ALA A 416 15.06 -1.90 -10.85
N GLU A 417 13.91 -1.38 -11.28
CA GLU A 417 13.74 0.05 -11.54
C GLU A 417 13.88 0.90 -10.28
N VAL A 418 13.31 0.44 -9.15
CA VAL A 418 13.45 1.09 -7.85
C VAL A 418 14.92 1.11 -7.41
N THR A 419 15.63 0.00 -7.62
CA THR A 419 17.07 -0.08 -7.31
C THR A 419 17.86 0.91 -8.14
N TYR A 420 17.60 0.99 -9.45
CA TYR A 420 18.23 1.95 -10.34
C TYR A 420 17.93 3.40 -9.93
N ALA A 421 16.66 3.73 -9.67
CA ALA A 421 16.25 5.07 -9.25
C ALA A 421 16.96 5.49 -7.94
N ARG A 422 17.12 4.56 -7.00
CA ARG A 422 17.85 4.79 -5.75
C ARG A 422 19.34 4.98 -5.99
N THR A 423 19.95 4.20 -6.87
CA THR A 423 21.40 4.27 -7.09
C THR A 423 21.79 5.40 -8.02
N LYS A 424 20.93 5.84 -8.97
CA LYS A 424 21.26 6.83 -10.00
C LYS A 424 21.96 8.09 -9.46
N ARG A 425 21.57 8.55 -8.26
CA ARG A 425 22.18 9.70 -7.56
C ARG A 425 23.68 9.56 -7.21
N PHE A 426 24.24 8.35 -7.27
CA PHE A 426 25.64 8.06 -6.96
C PHE A 426 26.49 7.78 -8.21
N TRP A 427 25.92 7.91 -9.40
CA TRP A 427 26.57 7.57 -10.68
C TRP A 427 26.84 8.80 -11.55
N ASP A 428 26.48 9.99 -11.06
CA ASP A 428 26.80 11.29 -11.66
C ASP A 428 28.05 11.89 -10.99
#